data_AF-A0A7J9BY30-F1
#
_entry.id   AF-A0A7J9BY30-F1
#
_cell.length_a   1.000
_cell.length_b   1.000
_cell.length_c   1.000
_cell.angle_alpha   90.00
_cell.angle_beta   90.00
_cell.angle_gamma   90.00
#
_symmetry.space_group_name_H-M   'P 1'
#
loop_
_entity.id
_entity.type
_entity.pdbx_description
1 polymer ?
#
loop_
_entity_poly.entity_id
_entity_poly.type
_entity_poly.pdbx_seq_one_letter_code
_entity_poly.pdbx_strand_id
1 'polypeptide(L)'
;MATHQLSIVLAMFFLQLFLSSQSHSSVFTMVNKCRCTVWPGVLSGAGTTQISPTGFILRRGESTSVSVPTSWSGRLWGQTLCTEDSSGKFSCLTGDCGSSTLECSSSGASPPATLAEFTLNGAGEVDFYDVSLVDGYNLPMMVSPNGGTGGNCTSAFIGGAITILAAMRQLWHLF
;
A
#
# COMPACT_ATOMS: atom_id res chain seq x y z
N MET A 1 -3.49 8.82 -52.21
CA MET A 1 -4.32 9.18 -51.04
C MET A 1 -4.26 8.11 -49.94
N ALA A 2 -4.45 6.82 -50.25
CA ALA A 2 -4.39 5.73 -49.27
C ALA A 2 -3.02 5.54 -48.59
N THR A 3 -1.90 5.73 -49.30
CA THR A 3 -0.54 5.60 -48.76
C THR A 3 -0.19 6.67 -47.72
N HIS A 4 -0.63 7.92 -47.93
CA HIS A 4 -0.44 9.01 -46.96
C HIS A 4 -1.24 8.78 -45.68
N GLN A 5 -2.46 8.24 -45.79
CA GLN A 5 -3.24 7.90 -44.60
C GLN A 5 -2.60 6.77 -43.79
N LEU A 6 -2.05 5.75 -44.44
CA LEU A 6 -1.37 4.66 -43.75
C LEU A 6 -0.11 5.15 -43.00
N SER A 7 0.68 6.03 -43.61
CA SER A 7 1.86 6.63 -42.97
C SER A 7 1.51 7.50 -41.77
N ILE A 8 0.41 8.27 -41.82
CA ILE A 8 -0.06 9.09 -40.69
C ILE A 8 -0.53 8.21 -39.54
N VAL A 9 -1.28 7.14 -39.82
CA VAL A 9 -1.75 6.20 -38.80
C VAL A 9 -0.57 5.49 -38.12
N LEU A 10 0.44 5.06 -38.89
CA LEU A 10 1.66 4.46 -38.33
C LEU A 10 2.41 5.45 -37.44
N ALA A 11 2.58 6.70 -37.89
CA ALA A 11 3.26 7.74 -37.12
C ALA A 11 2.52 8.09 -35.80
N MET A 12 1.19 8.14 -35.81
CA MET A 12 0.40 8.35 -34.59
C MET A 12 0.49 7.16 -33.63
N PHE A 13 0.53 5.92 -34.13
CA PHE A 13 0.73 4.73 -33.31
C PHE A 13 2.12 4.71 -32.64
N PHE A 14 3.18 5.07 -33.38
CA PHE A 14 4.52 5.21 -32.80
C PHE A 14 4.59 6.37 -31.79
N LEU A 15 3.95 7.51 -32.07
CA LEU A 15 3.91 8.64 -31.12
C LEU A 15 3.18 8.27 -29.82
N GLN A 16 2.11 7.46 -29.88
CA GLN A 16 1.42 6.94 -28.70
C GLN A 16 2.30 5.97 -27.88
N LEU A 17 3.17 5.18 -28.54
CA LEU A 17 4.16 4.33 -27.86
C LEU A 17 5.29 5.15 -27.21
N PHE A 18 5.68 6.29 -27.77
CA PHE A 18 6.66 7.20 -27.15
C PHE A 18 6.07 8.03 -25.99
N LEU A 19 4.76 8.28 -26.00
CA LEU A 19 4.05 9.04 -24.97
C LEU A 19 3.53 8.17 -23.81
N SER A 20 3.71 6.85 -23.84
CA SER A 20 3.42 6.03 -22.67
C SER A 20 4.43 6.36 -21.56
N SER A 21 4.05 7.27 -20.67
CA SER A 21 4.75 7.47 -19.42
C SER A 21 4.76 6.15 -18.67
N GLN A 22 5.94 5.60 -18.42
CA GLN A 22 6.10 4.51 -17.49
C GLN A 22 5.61 5.04 -16.14
N SER A 23 4.40 4.64 -15.70
CA SER A 23 3.92 5.03 -14.39
C SER A 23 4.77 4.30 -13.36
N HIS A 24 5.74 5.01 -12.79
CA HIS A 24 6.48 4.49 -11.65
C HIS A 24 5.51 4.44 -10.47
N SER A 25 5.17 3.22 -10.05
CA SER A 25 4.49 2.94 -8.79
C SER A 25 5.42 2.16 -7.89
N SER A 26 5.28 2.37 -6.58
CA SER A 26 5.86 1.47 -5.59
C SER A 26 4.87 0.33 -5.33
N VAL A 27 5.39 -0.83 -4.92
CA VAL A 27 4.55 -2.00 -4.62
C VAL A 27 4.76 -2.36 -3.17
N PHE A 28 3.67 -2.42 -2.41
CA PHE A 28 3.69 -2.91 -1.04
C PHE A 28 3.13 -4.32 -1.03
N THR A 29 3.92 -5.29 -0.58
CA THR A 29 3.48 -6.68 -0.38
C THR A 29 3.28 -6.92 1.10
N MET A 30 2.04 -7.13 1.50
CA MET A 30 1.65 -7.42 2.88
C MET A 30 1.60 -8.93 3.05
N VAL A 31 2.32 -9.44 4.05
CA VAL A 31 2.43 -10.86 4.35
C VAL A 31 1.95 -11.11 5.78
N ASN A 32 0.99 -12.02 5.93
CA ASN A 32 0.52 -12.44 7.24
C ASN A 32 1.35 -13.63 7.76
N LYS A 33 2.25 -13.38 8.71
CA LYS A 33 2.99 -14.42 9.45
C LYS A 33 2.36 -14.76 10.80
N CYS A 34 1.22 -14.13 11.16
CA CYS A 34 0.44 -14.48 12.34
C CYS A 34 -0.11 -15.92 12.23
N ARG A 35 -0.47 -16.50 13.38
CA ARG A 35 -1.16 -17.81 13.42
C ARG A 35 -2.65 -17.72 13.09
N CYS A 36 -3.21 -16.51 13.06
CA CYS A 36 -4.61 -16.23 12.82
C CYS A 36 -4.79 -15.45 11.51
N THR A 37 -6.01 -15.42 10.98
CA THR A 37 -6.39 -14.51 9.89
C THR A 37 -6.30 -13.06 10.37
N VAL A 38 -5.79 -12.19 9.50
CA VAL A 38 -5.78 -10.74 9.69
C VAL A 38 -6.46 -10.10 8.50
N TRP A 39 -7.04 -8.92 8.71
CA TRP A 39 -7.71 -8.16 7.67
C TRP A 39 -6.99 -6.83 7.51
N PRO A 40 -5.98 -6.72 6.62
CA PRO A 40 -5.28 -5.46 6.44
C PRO A 40 -6.21 -4.35 5.97
N GLY A 41 -6.04 -3.17 6.54
CA GLY A 41 -6.65 -1.92 6.10
C GLY A 41 -5.61 -0.98 5.52
N VAL A 42 -6.02 -0.18 4.54
CA VAL A 42 -5.17 0.80 3.87
C VAL A 42 -5.94 2.12 3.78
N LEU A 43 -5.31 3.19 4.26
CA LEU A 43 -5.84 4.55 4.20
C LEU A 43 -4.83 5.43 3.47
N SER A 44 -5.26 6.06 2.39
CA SER A 44 -4.47 7.10 1.73
C SER A 44 -4.65 8.43 2.47
N GLY A 45 -3.55 9.12 2.71
CA GLY A 45 -3.53 10.42 3.38
C GLY A 45 -4.23 11.53 2.58
N ALA A 46 -4.52 12.63 3.25
CA ALA A 46 -5.12 13.80 2.61
C ALA A 46 -4.20 14.36 1.52
N GLY A 47 -4.78 14.71 0.36
CA GLY A 47 -4.03 15.31 -0.75
C GLY A 47 -3.23 14.32 -1.61
N THR A 48 -3.25 13.02 -1.30
CA THR A 48 -2.68 11.98 -2.17
C THR A 48 -3.77 11.21 -2.93
N THR A 49 -3.35 10.51 -3.97
CA THR A 49 -4.23 9.64 -4.77
C THR A 49 -4.73 8.49 -3.91
N GLN A 50 -6.06 8.30 -3.90
CA GLN A 50 -6.69 7.15 -3.25
C GLN A 50 -6.38 5.87 -4.02
N ILE A 51 -6.04 4.82 -3.28
CA ILE A 51 -5.70 3.51 -3.84
C ILE A 51 -6.75 2.46 -3.48
N SER A 52 -6.78 1.39 -4.26
CA SER A 52 -7.58 0.20 -3.98
C SER A 52 -6.71 -1.05 -4.13
N PRO A 53 -6.98 -2.12 -3.37
CA PRO A 53 -8.00 -2.22 -2.32
C PRO A 53 -7.63 -1.42 -1.05
N THR A 54 -8.65 -1.00 -0.30
CA THR A 54 -8.56 -0.33 1.02
C THR A 54 -8.77 -1.29 2.19
N GLY A 55 -9.25 -2.50 1.94
CA GLY A 55 -9.30 -3.58 2.92
C GLY A 55 -9.40 -4.95 2.26
N PHE A 56 -8.73 -5.95 2.84
CA PHE A 56 -8.69 -7.31 2.30
C PHE A 56 -8.41 -8.35 3.39
N ILE A 57 -8.50 -9.63 3.05
CA ILE A 57 -8.28 -10.75 3.97
C ILE A 57 -6.93 -11.39 3.69
N LEU A 58 -6.15 -11.68 4.73
CA LEU A 58 -4.96 -12.53 4.66
C LEU A 58 -5.06 -13.64 5.70
N ARG A 59 -5.22 -14.88 5.25
CA ARG A 59 -5.02 -16.05 6.12
C ARG A 59 -3.55 -16.22 6.48
N ARG A 60 -3.28 -17.13 7.41
CA ARG A 60 -1.90 -17.46 7.80
C ARG A 60 -1.06 -17.84 6.58
N GLY A 61 0.05 -17.15 6.39
CA GLY A 61 1.01 -17.37 5.31
C GLY A 61 0.61 -16.76 3.96
N GLU A 62 -0.59 -16.21 3.83
CA GLU A 62 -1.01 -15.51 2.61
C GLU A 62 -0.36 -14.13 2.51
N SER A 63 -0.26 -13.66 1.26
CA SER A 63 0.24 -12.33 0.94
C SER A 63 -0.55 -11.70 -0.19
N THR A 64 -0.68 -10.38 -0.15
CA THR A 64 -1.30 -9.57 -1.21
C THR A 64 -0.41 -8.38 -1.50
N SER A 65 -0.37 -7.95 -2.76
CA SER A 65 0.35 -6.75 -3.17
C SER A 65 -0.61 -5.62 -3.53
N VAL A 66 -0.29 -4.41 -3.10
CA VAL A 66 -1.00 -3.18 -3.46
C VAL A 66 -0.02 -2.24 -4.17
N SER A 67 -0.43 -1.74 -5.33
CA SER A 67 0.33 -0.73 -6.08
C SER A 67 0.01 0.65 -5.52
N VAL A 68 1.04 1.41 -5.18
CA VAL A 68 0.90 2.77 -4.65
C VAL A 68 1.63 3.78 -5.55
N PRO A 69 1.05 4.97 -5.78
CA PRO A 69 1.73 6.03 -6.52
C PRO A 69 3.06 6.44 -5.91
N THR A 70 3.97 6.97 -6.73
CA THR A 70 5.33 7.35 -6.31
C THR A 70 5.40 8.50 -5.31
N SER A 71 4.35 9.33 -5.21
CA SER A 71 4.22 10.38 -4.20
C SER A 71 3.05 10.10 -3.25
N TRP A 72 2.89 8.82 -2.87
CA TRP A 72 1.82 8.40 -1.97
C TRP A 72 2.19 8.61 -0.51
N SER A 73 1.23 9.09 0.28
CA SER A 73 1.33 9.11 1.74
C SER A 73 0.11 8.43 2.33
N GLY A 74 0.28 7.68 3.40
CA GLY A 74 -0.83 6.98 4.02
C GLY A 74 -0.39 5.97 5.07
N ARG A 75 -1.37 5.17 5.50
CA ARG A 75 -1.22 4.27 6.64
C ARG A 75 -1.77 2.89 6.31
N LEU A 76 -1.13 1.89 6.89
CA LEU A 76 -1.53 0.49 6.81
C LEU A 76 -1.63 -0.09 8.21
N TRP A 77 -2.61 -0.95 8.46
CA TRP A 77 -2.77 -1.64 9.73
C TRP A 77 -3.38 -3.02 9.52
N GLY A 78 -3.37 -3.84 10.57
CA GLY A 78 -4.07 -5.12 10.58
C GLY A 78 -5.28 -5.07 11.51
N GLN A 79 -6.44 -5.49 11.01
CA GLN A 79 -7.63 -5.73 11.83
C GLN A 79 -7.67 -7.19 12.29
N THR A 80 -8.22 -7.46 13.47
CA THR A 80 -8.30 -8.82 14.03
C THR A 80 -9.68 -9.16 14.56
N LEU A 81 -9.95 -10.48 14.61
CA LEU A 81 -11.20 -11.04 15.12
C LEU A 81 -12.42 -10.42 14.44
N CYS A 82 -12.34 -10.32 13.12
CA CYS A 82 -13.40 -9.76 12.31
C CYS A 82 -14.51 -10.78 12.02
N THR A 83 -15.74 -10.29 11.98
CA THR A 83 -16.93 -11.08 11.67
C THR A 83 -17.92 -10.25 10.87
N GLU A 84 -18.76 -10.95 10.12
CA GLU A 84 -19.98 -10.40 9.53
C GLU A 84 -21.16 -10.87 10.37
N ASP A 85 -22.05 -9.96 10.78
CA ASP A 85 -23.25 -10.31 11.53
C ASP A 85 -24.40 -10.76 10.61
N SER A 86 -25.53 -11.15 11.20
CA SER A 86 -26.69 -11.61 10.43
C SER A 86 -27.33 -10.55 9.53
N SER A 87 -26.97 -9.27 9.70
CA SER A 87 -27.41 -8.16 8.84
C SER A 87 -26.43 -7.86 7.70
N GLY A 88 -25.32 -8.60 7.60
CA GLY A 88 -24.27 -8.37 6.62
C GLY A 88 -23.26 -7.30 7.02
N LYS A 89 -23.31 -6.84 8.28
CA LYS A 89 -22.38 -5.81 8.77
C LYS A 89 -21.07 -6.45 9.18
N PHE A 90 -20.00 -6.03 8.52
CA PHE A 90 -18.64 -6.41 8.87
C PHE A 90 -18.09 -5.54 10.00
N SER A 91 -17.46 -6.16 11.00
CA SER A 91 -16.77 -5.45 12.08
C SER A 91 -15.64 -6.28 12.68
N CYS A 92 -14.66 -5.61 13.28
CA CYS A 92 -13.48 -6.20 13.91
C CYS A 92 -13.36 -5.80 15.38
N LEU A 93 -12.73 -6.66 16.20
CA LEU A 93 -12.52 -6.33 17.62
C LEU A 93 -11.43 -5.27 17.82
N THR A 94 -10.38 -5.29 16.99
CA THR A 94 -9.28 -4.33 17.05
C THR A 94 -8.99 -3.76 15.68
N GLY A 95 -8.69 -2.46 15.59
CA GLY A 95 -8.33 -1.79 14.35
C GLY A 95 -9.47 -1.63 13.36
N ASP A 96 -10.72 -1.87 13.77
CA ASP A 96 -11.90 -1.72 12.93
C ASP A 96 -11.95 -0.33 12.28
N CYS A 97 -12.26 -0.25 11.00
CA CYS A 97 -12.34 1.03 10.29
C CYS A 97 -13.74 1.62 10.19
N GLY A 98 -14.75 1.00 10.83
CA GLY A 98 -16.10 1.54 10.96
C GLY A 98 -16.89 1.62 9.65
N SER A 99 -16.36 1.12 8.53
CA SER A 99 -17.03 1.18 7.23
C SER A 99 -18.21 0.21 7.12
N SER A 100 -18.38 -0.70 8.09
CA SER A 100 -19.36 -1.79 8.06
C SER A 100 -19.17 -2.80 6.93
N THR A 101 -18.07 -2.69 6.18
CA THR A 101 -17.69 -3.58 5.08
C THR A 101 -16.20 -3.95 5.19
N LEU A 102 -15.74 -4.91 4.38
CA LEU A 102 -14.32 -5.29 4.36
C LEU A 102 -13.41 -4.12 3.95
N GLU A 103 -13.88 -3.29 3.01
CA GLU A 103 -13.13 -2.15 2.47
C GLU A 103 -13.22 -0.96 3.42
N CYS A 104 -12.08 -0.36 3.77
CA CYS A 104 -12.05 0.78 4.70
C CYS A 104 -12.36 2.13 4.06
N SER A 105 -12.38 2.20 2.73
CA SER A 105 -12.61 3.44 1.98
C SER A 105 -11.67 4.56 2.45
N SER A 106 -12.21 5.66 2.99
CA SER A 106 -11.44 6.77 3.56
C SER A 106 -11.39 6.76 5.09
N SER A 107 -11.78 5.67 5.73
CA SER A 107 -11.81 5.55 7.20
C SER A 107 -10.54 4.91 7.73
N GLY A 108 -10.00 5.46 8.82
CA GLY A 108 -8.83 4.92 9.51
C GLY A 108 -9.21 3.89 10.59
N ALA A 109 -8.19 3.24 11.13
CA ALA A 109 -8.34 2.28 12.23
C ALA A 109 -8.88 2.95 13.50
N SER A 110 -9.81 2.29 14.19
CA SER A 110 -10.18 2.61 15.56
C SER A 110 -9.08 2.12 16.53
N PRO A 111 -8.50 2.98 17.38
CA PRO A 111 -7.52 2.57 18.38
C PRO A 111 -8.06 1.53 19.38
N PRO A 112 -7.24 0.58 19.87
CA PRO A 112 -5.81 0.49 19.62
C PRO A 112 -5.45 -0.19 18.29
N ALA A 113 -4.49 0.38 17.56
CA ALA A 113 -3.96 -0.18 16.32
C ALA A 113 -2.48 0.16 16.12
N THR A 114 -1.67 -0.87 15.85
CA THR A 114 -0.30 -0.66 15.35
C THR A 114 -0.38 -0.20 13.89
N LEU A 115 0.28 0.90 13.56
CA LEU A 115 0.26 1.50 12.23
C LEU A 115 1.62 1.36 11.54
N ALA A 116 1.63 1.08 10.25
CA ALA A 116 2.76 1.41 9.39
C ALA A 116 2.41 2.66 8.58
N GLU A 117 3.23 3.70 8.72
CA GLU A 117 3.01 5.00 8.09
C GLU A 117 4.05 5.20 6.98
N PHE A 118 3.63 5.79 5.86
CA PHE A 118 4.50 6.02 4.71
C PHE A 118 4.30 7.44 4.18
N THR A 119 5.39 8.05 3.73
CA THR A 119 5.42 9.26 2.92
C THR A 119 6.47 9.06 1.84
N LEU A 120 6.01 8.68 0.65
CA LEU A 120 6.88 8.44 -0.51
C LEU A 120 7.18 9.76 -1.22
N ASN A 121 8.40 9.88 -1.73
CA ASN A 121 8.90 11.08 -2.39
C ASN A 121 8.66 12.36 -1.54
N GLY A 122 8.99 12.26 -0.25
CA GLY A 122 8.80 13.33 0.73
C GLY A 122 9.86 14.42 0.63
N ALA A 123 10.19 15.02 1.77
CA ALA A 123 11.19 16.09 1.84
C ALA A 123 12.56 15.61 1.30
N GLY A 124 13.07 16.27 0.27
CA GLY A 124 14.34 15.90 -0.36
C GLY A 124 14.27 14.67 -1.28
N GLU A 125 13.07 14.33 -1.78
CA GLU A 125 12.82 13.20 -2.68
C GLU A 125 13.18 11.83 -2.08
N VAL A 126 13.10 11.73 -0.75
CA VAL A 126 13.32 10.47 -0.02
C VAL A 126 12.01 9.93 0.52
N ASP A 127 11.93 8.61 0.59
CA ASP A 127 10.79 7.91 1.17
C ASP A 127 10.97 7.79 2.69
N PHE A 128 9.94 8.17 3.43
CA PHE A 128 9.86 8.01 4.88
C PHE A 128 8.85 6.93 5.23
N TYR A 129 9.19 6.09 6.20
CA TYR A 129 8.28 5.11 6.77
C TYR A 129 8.66 4.78 8.21
N ASP A 130 7.67 4.38 8.99
CA ASP A 130 7.85 3.94 10.36
C ASP A 130 6.75 2.95 10.79
N VAL A 131 6.96 2.33 11.95
CA VAL A 131 5.93 1.56 12.65
C VAL A 131 5.60 2.34 13.93
N SER A 132 4.36 2.79 14.03
CA SER A 132 3.88 3.70 15.06
C SER A 132 2.94 3.00 16.04
N LEU A 133 3.10 3.33 17.33
CA LEU A 133 2.19 2.95 18.42
C LEU A 133 1.47 4.16 19.02
N VAL A 134 1.48 5.31 18.32
CA VAL A 134 0.76 6.51 18.78
C VAL A 134 -0.71 6.18 19.03
N ASP A 135 -1.31 5.36 18.16
CA ASP A 135 -2.69 4.89 18.25
C ASP A 135 -2.81 3.54 18.99
N GLY A 136 -1.80 3.16 19.78
CA GLY A 136 -1.80 1.92 20.57
C GLY A 136 -1.23 0.71 19.83
N TYR A 137 -1.45 -0.49 20.41
CA TYR A 137 -0.89 -1.74 19.93
C TYR A 137 -1.96 -2.83 19.82
N ASN A 138 -2.00 -3.54 18.69
CA ASN A 138 -2.85 -4.73 18.54
C ASN A 138 -2.11 -5.93 17.89
N LEU A 139 -1.23 -5.66 16.92
CA LEU A 139 -0.44 -6.67 16.22
C LEU A 139 1.02 -6.25 16.10
N PRO A 140 1.97 -7.19 16.18
CA PRO A 140 3.36 -6.89 15.87
C PRO A 140 3.57 -6.77 14.36
N MET A 141 4.28 -5.72 13.94
CA MET A 141 4.42 -5.33 12.55
C MET A 141 5.86 -4.99 12.19
N MET A 142 6.25 -5.26 10.95
CA MET A 142 7.54 -4.93 10.38
C MET A 142 7.34 -4.35 8.97
N VAL A 143 7.99 -3.23 8.69
CA VAL A 143 8.22 -2.71 7.36
C VAL A 143 9.65 -3.06 6.96
N SER A 144 9.80 -3.80 5.87
CA SER A 144 11.10 -4.12 5.27
C SER A 144 11.18 -3.50 3.89
N PRO A 145 12.06 -2.50 3.69
CA PRO A 145 12.31 -1.97 2.36
C PRO A 145 12.95 -3.04 1.46
N ASN A 146 12.63 -3.02 0.18
CA ASN A 146 13.24 -3.84 -0.87
C ASN A 146 13.68 -2.92 -2.01
N GLY A 147 14.99 -2.79 -2.24
CA GLY A 147 15.55 -1.80 -3.15
C GLY A 147 15.81 -0.45 -2.47
N GLY A 148 15.90 0.63 -3.25
CA GLY A 148 16.38 1.94 -2.79
C GLY A 148 17.88 2.11 -2.99
N THR A 149 18.30 3.29 -3.45
CA THR A 149 19.71 3.65 -3.68
C THR A 149 20.17 4.87 -2.87
N GLY A 150 19.31 5.43 -2.01
CA GLY A 150 19.61 6.59 -1.16
C GLY A 150 19.01 6.45 0.23
N GLY A 151 19.77 6.83 1.27
CA GLY A 151 19.34 6.81 2.68
C GLY A 151 19.64 5.50 3.43
N ASN A 152 19.21 5.43 4.70
CA ASN A 152 19.34 4.24 5.54
C ASN A 152 18.11 3.34 5.35
N CYS A 153 18.18 2.41 4.38
CA CYS A 153 17.09 1.48 4.05
C CYS A 153 16.98 0.33 5.07
N THR A 154 16.79 0.66 6.35
CA THR A 154 16.66 -0.31 7.45
C THR A 154 15.22 -0.66 7.73
N SER A 155 14.96 -1.92 8.11
CA SER A 155 13.63 -2.33 8.55
C SER A 155 13.17 -1.56 9.79
N ALA A 156 11.92 -1.09 9.79
CA ALA A 156 11.24 -0.53 10.95
C ALA A 156 10.28 -1.58 11.52
N PHE A 157 10.30 -1.85 12.83
CA PHE A 157 9.52 -2.96 13.37
C PHE A 157 9.23 -2.85 14.87
N ILE A 158 8.08 -3.42 15.24
CA ILE A 158 7.69 -3.71 16.63
C ILE A 158 7.18 -5.14 16.62
N GLY A 159 8.09 -6.10 16.85
CA GLY A 159 7.86 -7.51 16.50
C GLY A 159 7.86 -7.74 14.99
N GLY A 160 7.15 -8.75 14.46
CA GLY A 160 7.17 -9.02 13.02
C GLY A 160 6.15 -10.03 12.51
N ALA A 161 4.92 -10.02 13.03
CA ALA A 161 3.89 -10.97 12.58
C ALA A 161 3.14 -10.51 11.33
N ILE A 162 2.91 -9.21 11.14
CA ILE A 162 2.62 -8.64 9.81
C ILE A 162 3.95 -8.12 9.24
N THR A 163 4.33 -8.58 8.05
CA THR A 163 5.49 -8.04 7.32
C THR A 163 5.00 -7.31 6.08
N ILE A 164 5.37 -6.04 5.96
CA ILE A 164 5.15 -5.22 4.76
C ILE A 164 6.50 -5.14 4.04
N LEU A 165 6.59 -5.78 2.88
CA LEU A 165 7.72 -5.63 1.98
C LEU A 165 7.42 -4.44 1.07
N ALA A 166 8.08 -3.31 1.29
CA ALA A 166 7.89 -2.11 0.49
C ALA A 166 8.97 -2.08 -0.60
N ALA A 167 8.56 -2.24 -1.87
CA ALA A 167 9.46 -2.03 -3.00
C ALA A 167 9.78 -0.53 -3.08
N MET A 168 10.97 -0.16 -2.62
CA MET A 168 11.46 1.21 -2.59
C MET A 168 12.09 1.54 -3.93
N ARG A 169 11.97 2.81 -4.33
CA ARG A 169 12.40 3.25 -5.66
C ARG A 169 13.89 2.96 -5.85
N GLN A 170 14.23 2.07 -6.77
CA GLN A 170 15.57 2.06 -7.36
C GLN A 170 15.62 3.25 -8.33
N LEU A 171 16.51 4.22 -8.08
CA LEU A 171 16.86 5.18 -9.13
C LEU A 171 17.48 4.36 -10.27
N TRP A 172 16.68 4.00 -11.26
CA TRP A 172 17.19 3.63 -12.57
C TRP A 172 17.75 4.91 -13.19
N HIS A 173 18.99 5.23 -12.85
CA HIS A 173 19.86 5.83 -13.86
C HIS A 173 20.09 4.72 -14.90
N LEU A 174 19.98 5.06 -16.20
CA LEU A 174 19.91 4.18 -17.38
C LEU A 174 18.43 3.82 -17.70
N PHE A 175 17.75 4.47 -18.64
CA PHE A 175 18.15 5.01 -19.95
C PHE A 175 17.45 6.34 -20.26
#